data_AF-A0A926XZV9-F1
#
_entry.id   AF-A0A926XZV9-F1
#
_cell.length_a   1.000
_cell.length_b   1.000
_cell.length_c   1.000
_cell.angle_alpha   90.00
_cell.angle_beta   90.00
_cell.angle_gamma   90.00
#
_symmetry.space_group_name_H-M   'P 1'
#
loop_
_entity.id
_entity.type
_entity.pdbx_description
1 polymer ?
#
loop_
_entity_poly.entity_id
_entity_poly.type
_entity_poly.pdbx_seq_one_letter_code
_entity_poly.pdbx_strand_id
1 'polypeptide(L)'
;MFGFIHLKKSAGWRKNVSIRQWKETDRQLLLVWLRITQEHLVSMVQELTENQFMNQLDTNQWSIGKIMEYLIKADKMHCQELTDVPYRRYPITRLQRTDIYDDLNWMDDIVNQTIIDVPRQLVPTGLFGKTELIREFIRGRAELIAFVNITSLDFKTVYTNWPTNADPIVLDLHQYVLAIIACTQRYIADIKKIKADQSALCLSDH
;
A
#
# COMPACT_ATOMS: atom_id res chain seq x y z
N MET A 1 -17.64 11.07 -57.94
CA MET A 1 -17.82 9.85 -57.12
C MET A 1 -16.50 9.61 -56.40
N PHE A 2 -16.34 10.17 -55.19
CA PHE A 2 -15.08 10.16 -54.44
C PHE A 2 -15.01 8.88 -53.58
N GLY A 3 -14.13 7.96 -53.96
CA GLY A 3 -13.86 6.74 -53.22
C GLY A 3 -12.92 7.00 -52.04
N PHE A 4 -13.42 6.71 -50.83
CA PHE A 4 -12.69 6.75 -49.58
C PHE A 4 -11.52 5.75 -49.56
N ILE A 5 -10.33 6.21 -49.18
CA ILE A 5 -9.23 5.35 -48.72
C ILE A 5 -9.60 4.88 -47.30
N HIS A 6 -10.04 3.64 -47.16
CA HIS A 6 -10.09 2.95 -45.87
C HIS A 6 -8.76 2.24 -45.64
N LEU A 7 -7.89 2.87 -44.85
CA LEU A 7 -6.81 2.18 -44.15
C LEU A 7 -7.44 1.16 -43.18
N LYS A 8 -7.53 -0.10 -43.59
CA LYS A 8 -7.81 -1.20 -42.67
C LYS A 8 -6.63 -1.31 -41.70
N LYS A 9 -6.93 -1.03 -40.42
CA LYS A 9 -6.06 -1.27 -39.26
C LYS A 9 -5.43 -2.65 -39.37
N SER A 10 -4.11 -2.68 -39.39
CA SER A 10 -3.31 -3.90 -39.35
C SER A 10 -3.58 -4.66 -38.06
N ALA A 11 -3.72 -5.97 -38.25
CA ALA A 11 -3.97 -6.95 -37.21
C ALA A 11 -2.81 -7.04 -36.20
N GLY A 12 -3.18 -6.99 -34.92
CA GLY A 12 -2.75 -7.96 -33.91
C GLY A 12 -1.26 -8.23 -33.73
N TRP A 13 -0.56 -7.34 -33.02
CA TRP A 13 0.57 -7.76 -32.21
C TRP A 13 0.06 -8.22 -30.84
N ARG A 14 -0.44 -9.46 -30.75
CA ARG A 14 -0.48 -10.13 -29.43
C ARG A 14 0.96 -10.43 -29.07
N LYS A 15 1.61 -9.55 -28.30
CA LYS A 15 2.82 -9.94 -27.58
C LYS A 15 2.46 -11.17 -26.76
N ASN A 16 3.12 -12.30 -27.01
CA ASN A 16 3.07 -13.45 -26.12
C ASN A 16 3.72 -13.02 -24.81
N VAL A 17 2.93 -12.43 -23.92
CA VAL A 17 3.43 -12.03 -22.61
C VAL A 17 3.47 -13.29 -21.75
N SER A 18 4.63 -13.94 -21.74
CA SER A 18 4.91 -15.03 -20.81
C SER A 18 4.56 -14.59 -19.39
N ILE A 19 3.61 -15.27 -18.76
CA ILE A 19 3.27 -15.04 -17.36
C ILE A 19 4.44 -15.61 -16.55
N ARG A 20 5.26 -14.73 -15.97
CA ARG A 20 6.31 -15.14 -15.04
C ARG A 20 5.63 -15.69 -13.79
N GLN A 21 5.86 -16.97 -13.49
CA GLN A 21 5.41 -17.59 -12.24
C GLN A 21 6.03 -16.91 -11.02
N TRP A 22 5.26 -16.79 -9.94
CA TRP A 22 5.77 -16.32 -8.66
C TRP A 22 6.75 -17.34 -8.07
N LYS A 23 7.99 -16.91 -7.86
CA LYS A 23 9.08 -17.77 -7.36
C LYS A 23 9.29 -17.58 -5.87
N GLU A 24 9.97 -18.54 -5.24
CA GLU A 24 10.34 -18.42 -3.83
C GLU A 24 11.19 -17.18 -3.53
N THR A 25 12.05 -16.76 -4.47
CA THR A 25 12.79 -15.48 -4.35
C THR A 25 11.86 -14.27 -4.32
N ASP A 26 10.76 -14.31 -5.07
CA ASP A 26 9.78 -13.22 -5.08
C ASP A 26 9.01 -13.21 -3.73
N ARG A 27 8.74 -14.38 -3.12
CA ARG A 27 8.15 -14.49 -1.77
C ARG A 27 9.08 -13.96 -0.70
N GLN A 28 10.33 -14.41 -0.69
CA GLN A 28 11.33 -13.99 0.30
C GLN A 28 11.57 -12.48 0.25
N LEU A 29 11.55 -11.88 -0.94
CA LEU A 29 11.63 -10.42 -1.09
C LEU A 29 10.48 -9.72 -0.35
N LEU A 30 9.23 -10.16 -0.54
CA LEU A 30 8.08 -9.57 0.15
C LEU A 30 8.20 -9.74 1.68
N LEU A 31 8.56 -10.94 2.15
CA LEU A 31 8.71 -11.23 3.58
C LEU A 31 9.78 -10.35 4.24
N VAL A 32 10.93 -10.18 3.59
CA VAL A 32 12.02 -9.31 4.08
C VAL A 32 11.53 -7.87 4.20
N TRP A 33 10.91 -7.32 3.15
CA TRP A 33 10.48 -5.92 3.17
C TRP A 33 9.30 -5.65 4.11
N LEU A 34 8.37 -6.59 4.28
CA LEU A 34 7.31 -6.49 5.28
C LEU A 34 7.90 -6.41 6.69
N ARG A 35 8.92 -7.20 7.02
CA ARG A 35 9.60 -7.17 8.32
C ARG A 35 10.39 -5.89 8.53
N ILE A 36 11.21 -5.49 7.54
CA ILE A 36 12.01 -4.26 7.61
C ILE A 36 11.11 -3.05 7.86
N THR A 37 10.00 -2.94 7.12
CA THR A 37 9.08 -1.80 7.29
C THR A 37 8.36 -1.84 8.63
N GLN A 38 8.00 -3.03 9.14
CA GLN A 38 7.44 -3.18 10.49
C GLN A 38 8.41 -2.69 11.56
N GLU A 39 9.64 -3.21 11.56
CA GLU A 39 10.67 -2.91 12.56
C GLU A 39 11.05 -1.42 12.54
N HIS A 40 11.21 -0.84 11.35
CA HIS A 40 11.54 0.57 11.20
C HIS A 40 10.42 1.48 11.69
N LEU A 41 9.15 1.18 11.39
CA LEU A 41 8.04 1.96 11.91
C LEU A 41 7.96 1.86 13.44
N VAL A 42 8.01 0.65 13.99
CA VAL A 42 7.88 0.41 15.43
C VAL A 42 9.01 1.10 16.20
N SER A 43 10.26 0.95 15.77
CA SER A 43 11.40 1.61 16.41
C SER A 43 11.27 3.13 16.42
N MET A 44 10.82 3.72 15.31
CA MET A 44 10.64 5.17 15.21
C MET A 44 9.60 5.74 16.18
N VAL A 45 8.51 5.00 16.44
CA VAL A 45 7.41 5.45 17.29
C VAL A 45 7.58 5.06 18.75
N GLN A 46 8.30 3.98 19.04
CA GLN A 46 8.50 3.49 20.40
C GLN A 46 9.23 4.52 21.28
N GLU A 47 10.19 5.24 20.70
CA GLU A 47 11.01 6.26 21.37
C GLU A 47 10.24 7.57 21.67
N LEU A 48 9.07 7.78 21.07
CA LEU A 48 8.30 9.01 21.25
C LEU A 48 7.56 9.03 22.58
N THR A 49 7.44 10.19 23.21
CA THR A 49 6.46 10.38 24.29
C THR A 49 5.04 10.30 23.75
N GLU A 50 4.05 10.06 24.62
CA GLU A 50 2.64 10.07 24.23
C GLU A 50 2.25 11.42 23.59
N ASN A 51 2.77 12.52 24.13
CA ASN A 51 2.52 13.86 23.60
C ASN A 51 3.09 14.03 22.18
N GLN A 52 4.36 13.66 21.94
CA GLN A 52 4.95 13.72 20.59
C GLN A 52 4.21 12.84 19.58
N PHE A 53 3.73 11.68 20.03
CA PHE A 53 3.01 10.72 19.21
C PHE A 53 1.61 11.22 18.81
N MET A 54 0.89 11.87 19.73
CA MET A 54 -0.48 12.33 19.51
C MET A 54 -0.57 13.76 18.97
N ASN A 55 0.48 14.57 19.14
CA ASN A 55 0.49 15.97 18.70
C ASN A 55 0.32 16.10 17.18
N GLN A 56 -0.53 17.03 16.77
CA GLN A 56 -0.82 17.35 15.38
C GLN A 56 -0.43 18.82 15.13
N LEU A 57 0.62 19.04 14.35
CA LEU A 57 1.16 20.38 14.10
C LEU A 57 0.35 21.18 13.06
N ASP A 58 -0.27 20.50 12.09
CA ASP A 58 -1.08 21.11 11.03
C ASP A 58 -2.40 20.33 10.87
N THR A 59 -3.50 21.05 10.69
CA THR A 59 -4.81 20.50 10.35
C THR A 59 -4.82 19.68 9.06
N ASN A 60 -3.92 19.96 8.13
CA ASN A 60 -3.77 19.26 6.85
C ASN A 60 -2.88 18.02 6.93
N GLN A 61 -2.36 17.68 8.11
CA GLN A 61 -1.51 16.51 8.33
C GLN A 61 -2.07 15.65 9.46
N TRP A 62 -1.84 14.35 9.40
CA TRP A 62 -2.14 13.47 10.51
C TRP A 62 -1.02 13.50 11.54
N SER A 63 -1.38 13.40 12.83
CA SER A 63 -0.40 13.06 13.86
C SER A 63 0.20 11.67 13.62
N ILE A 64 1.33 11.39 14.27
CA ILE A 64 2.00 10.09 14.16
C ILE A 64 1.06 8.96 14.61
N GLY A 65 0.27 9.18 15.67
CA GLY A 65 -0.76 8.25 16.12
C GLY A 65 -1.86 8.00 15.08
N LYS A 66 -2.34 9.05 14.41
CA LYS A 66 -3.33 8.92 13.33
C LYS A 66 -2.77 8.18 12.11
N ILE A 67 -1.50 8.42 11.75
CA ILE A 67 -0.80 7.64 10.72
C ILE A 67 -0.75 6.16 11.09
N MET A 68 -0.41 5.85 12.34
CA MET A 68 -0.33 4.47 12.81
C MET A 68 -1.70 3.78 12.80
N GLU A 69 -2.76 4.46 13.24
CA GLU A 69 -4.12 3.93 13.17
C GLU A 69 -4.56 3.67 11.72
N TYR A 70 -4.25 4.58 10.79
CA TYR A 70 -4.51 4.38 9.36
C TYR A 70 -3.83 3.10 8.85
N LEU A 71 -2.54 2.90 9.15
CA LEU A 71 -1.78 1.73 8.69
C LEU A 71 -2.36 0.42 9.25
N ILE A 72 -2.84 0.41 10.49
CA ILE A 72 -3.50 -0.76 11.10
C ILE A 72 -4.80 -1.10 10.34
N LYS A 73 -5.63 -0.08 10.08
CA LYS A 73 -6.88 -0.27 9.32
C LYS A 73 -6.61 -0.75 7.90
N ALA A 74 -5.60 -0.17 7.26
CA ALA A 74 -5.17 -0.55 5.92
C ALA A 74 -4.67 -2.01 5.89
N ASP A 75 -3.74 -2.39 6.76
CA ASP A 75 -3.20 -3.76 6.83
C ASP A 75 -4.33 -4.79 7.04
N LYS A 76 -5.30 -4.52 7.91
CA LYS A 76 -6.45 -5.39 8.12
C LYS A 76 -7.29 -5.55 6.85
N MET A 77 -7.64 -4.44 6.21
CA MET A 77 -8.42 -4.45 4.96
C MET A 77 -7.67 -5.18 3.84
N HIS A 78 -6.38 -4.92 3.69
CA HIS A 78 -5.54 -5.56 2.67
C HIS A 78 -5.35 -7.05 2.93
N CYS A 79 -5.18 -7.45 4.19
CA CYS A 79 -5.10 -8.87 4.54
C CYS A 79 -6.40 -9.60 4.20
N GLN A 80 -7.56 -9.00 4.48
CA GLN A 80 -8.86 -9.54 4.08
C GLN A 80 -8.99 -9.64 2.55
N GLU A 81 -8.57 -8.62 1.82
CA GLU A 81 -8.59 -8.64 0.36
C GLU A 81 -7.73 -9.79 -0.21
N LEU A 82 -6.52 -9.97 0.33
CA LEU A 82 -5.60 -11.03 -0.08
C LEU A 82 -6.16 -12.44 0.21
N THR A 83 -6.89 -12.61 1.31
CA THR A 83 -7.51 -13.91 1.64
C THR A 83 -8.75 -14.19 0.80
N ASP A 84 -9.50 -13.16 0.41
CA ASP A 84 -10.81 -13.32 -0.22
C ASP A 84 -10.76 -13.39 -1.75
N VAL A 85 -9.82 -12.66 -2.39
CA VAL A 85 -9.71 -12.61 -3.85
C VAL A 85 -9.63 -14.00 -4.53
N PRO A 86 -8.95 -15.02 -3.99
CA PRO A 86 -8.85 -16.32 -4.66
C PRO A 86 -10.20 -17.05 -4.79
N TYR A 87 -11.20 -16.66 -3.99
CA TYR A 87 -12.52 -17.28 -3.94
C TYR A 87 -13.59 -16.46 -4.69
N ARG A 88 -13.23 -15.36 -5.35
CA ARG A 88 -14.18 -14.54 -6.10
C ARG A 88 -14.67 -15.26 -7.36
N ARG A 89 -15.99 -15.26 -7.56
CA ARG A 89 -16.67 -15.89 -8.71
C ARG A 89 -16.31 -15.26 -10.07
N TYR A 90 -15.92 -13.98 -10.07
CA TYR A 90 -15.56 -13.22 -11.27
C TYR A 90 -14.16 -12.63 -11.08
N PRO A 91 -13.10 -13.41 -11.36
CA PRO A 91 -11.73 -12.93 -11.18
C PRO A 91 -11.45 -11.79 -12.16
N ILE A 92 -10.79 -10.74 -11.67
CA ILE A 92 -10.27 -9.68 -12.54
C ILE A 92 -9.25 -10.33 -13.46
N THR A 93 -9.43 -10.11 -14.77
CA THR A 93 -8.52 -10.65 -15.77
C THR A 93 -7.44 -9.63 -16.07
N ARG A 94 -6.24 -10.10 -16.40
CA ARG A 94 -5.15 -9.25 -16.89
C ARG A 94 -5.57 -8.37 -18.08
N LEU A 95 -6.57 -8.76 -18.87
CA LEU A 95 -7.07 -7.96 -20.01
C LEU A 95 -7.85 -6.71 -19.58
N GLN A 96 -8.28 -6.63 -18.32
CA GLN A 96 -8.80 -5.39 -17.71
C GLN A 96 -7.68 -4.44 -17.27
N ARG A 97 -6.42 -4.89 -17.33
CA ARG A 97 -5.25 -4.01 -17.32
C ARG A 97 -5.20 -3.40 -18.71
N THR A 98 -5.86 -2.25 -18.89
CA THR A 98 -5.65 -1.41 -20.07
C THR A 98 -4.18 -1.01 -20.05
N ASP A 99 -3.40 -1.73 -20.83
CA ASP A 99 -2.08 -1.46 -21.35
C ASP A 99 -1.41 -0.14 -20.86
N ILE A 100 -0.16 -0.26 -20.37
CA ILE A 100 0.80 0.80 -20.01
C ILE A 100 0.80 1.26 -18.53
N TYR A 101 0.82 0.32 -17.59
CA TYR A 101 1.65 0.56 -16.41
C TYR A 101 2.91 -0.26 -16.60
N ASP A 102 4.00 0.42 -17.00
CA ASP A 102 5.35 -0.05 -16.66
C ASP A 102 5.34 -0.41 -15.18
N ASP A 103 6.10 -1.44 -14.78
CA ASP A 103 6.05 -2.04 -13.44
C ASP A 103 6.38 -1.06 -12.29
N LEU A 104 6.64 0.22 -12.57
CA LEU A 104 6.94 1.28 -11.61
C LEU A 104 5.91 2.43 -11.58
N ASN A 105 5.21 2.75 -12.68
CA ASN A 105 4.33 3.94 -12.73
C ASN A 105 3.13 3.82 -11.77
N TRP A 106 2.70 2.60 -11.46
CA TRP A 106 1.57 2.37 -10.54
C TRP A 106 1.95 2.67 -9.09
N MET A 107 3.24 2.57 -8.73
CA MET A 107 3.69 2.83 -7.36
C MET A 107 3.51 4.30 -7.01
N ASP A 108 3.84 5.21 -7.93
CA ASP A 108 3.69 6.65 -7.71
C ASP A 108 2.23 7.03 -7.50
N ASP A 109 1.30 6.44 -8.25
CA ASP A 109 -0.14 6.68 -8.10
C ASP A 109 -0.71 6.19 -6.77
N ILE A 110 -0.08 5.19 -6.15
CA ILE A 110 -0.49 4.66 -4.84
C ILE A 110 0.20 5.41 -3.69
N VAL A 111 1.50 5.64 -3.83
CA VAL A 111 2.32 6.28 -2.81
C VAL A 111 1.93 7.75 -2.70
N ASN A 112 1.72 8.47 -3.79
CA ASN A 112 1.46 9.91 -3.72
C ASN A 112 0.01 10.29 -3.40
N GLN A 113 -0.83 9.33 -2.99
CA GLN A 113 -2.21 9.59 -2.57
C GLN A 113 -2.26 10.54 -1.38
N THR A 114 -3.07 11.59 -1.49
CA THR A 114 -3.28 12.56 -0.42
C THR A 114 -4.24 12.02 0.63
N ILE A 115 -4.33 12.69 1.78
CA ILE A 115 -5.30 12.36 2.84
C ILE A 115 -6.75 12.40 2.31
N ILE A 116 -7.03 13.21 1.29
CA ILE A 116 -8.37 13.35 0.66
C ILE A 116 -8.71 12.10 -0.17
N ASP A 117 -7.71 11.43 -0.71
CA ASP A 117 -7.87 10.26 -1.57
C ASP A 117 -8.10 8.97 -0.76
N VAL A 118 -7.99 9.06 0.58
CA VAL A 118 -8.14 7.92 1.48
C VAL A 118 -9.62 7.52 1.61
N PRO A 119 -9.97 6.23 1.43
CA PRO A 119 -11.32 5.74 1.68
C PRO A 119 -11.81 6.07 3.08
N ARG A 120 -13.08 6.49 3.21
CA ARG A 120 -13.67 6.98 4.47
C ARG A 120 -13.49 6.01 5.65
N GLN A 121 -13.56 4.70 5.40
CA GLN A 121 -13.40 3.66 6.43
C GLN A 121 -11.97 3.56 6.99
N LEU A 122 -10.97 4.05 6.25
CA LEU A 122 -9.57 4.05 6.68
C LEU A 122 -9.18 5.33 7.43
N VAL A 123 -10.02 6.36 7.42
CA VAL A 123 -9.75 7.62 8.13
C VAL A 123 -9.55 7.33 9.63
N PRO A 124 -8.44 7.77 10.24
CA PRO A 124 -8.16 7.54 11.65
C PRO A 124 -9.06 8.38 12.55
N THR A 125 -9.41 7.84 13.71
CA THR A 125 -10.25 8.48 14.73
C THR A 125 -9.42 9.26 15.74
N GLY A 126 -8.16 8.85 15.97
CA GLY A 126 -7.27 9.42 16.98
C GLY A 126 -7.61 9.05 18.42
N LEU A 127 -8.43 8.01 18.64
CA LEU A 127 -8.94 7.63 19.96
C LEU A 127 -8.04 6.64 20.72
N PHE A 128 -7.08 6.01 20.04
CA PHE A 128 -6.24 4.96 20.60
C PHE A 128 -4.90 5.51 21.11
N GLY A 129 -4.41 4.95 22.21
CA GLY A 129 -3.11 5.33 22.78
C GLY A 129 -1.94 4.65 22.07
N LYS A 130 -0.72 5.20 22.23
CA LYS A 130 0.50 4.72 21.56
C LYS A 130 0.76 3.22 21.76
N THR A 131 0.68 2.75 23.00
CA THR A 131 0.98 1.34 23.35
C THR A 131 0.01 0.37 22.68
N GLU A 132 -1.26 0.74 22.59
CA GLU A 132 -2.29 -0.05 21.92
C GLU A 132 -2.03 -0.10 20.42
N LEU A 133 -1.78 1.06 19.79
CA LEU A 133 -1.51 1.14 18.36
C LEU A 133 -0.25 0.36 17.95
N ILE A 134 0.84 0.41 18.74
CA ILE A 134 2.03 -0.41 18.49
C ILE A 134 1.69 -1.90 18.50
N ARG A 135 0.94 -2.37 19.50
CA ARG A 135 0.54 -3.77 19.61
C ARG A 135 -0.31 -4.20 18.43
N GLU A 136 -1.32 -3.42 18.07
CA GLU A 136 -2.25 -3.75 16.99
C GLU A 136 -1.57 -3.74 15.61
N PHE A 137 -0.62 -2.81 15.38
CA PHE A 137 0.16 -2.81 14.14
C PHE A 137 1.04 -4.05 14.02
N ILE A 138 1.76 -4.43 15.08
CA ILE A 138 2.59 -5.64 15.09
C ILE A 138 1.72 -6.88 14.82
N ARG A 139 0.55 -6.95 15.46
CA ARG A 139 -0.39 -8.07 15.29
C ARG A 139 -0.88 -8.17 13.84
N GLY A 140 -1.42 -7.07 13.29
CA GLY A 140 -1.92 -7.05 11.92
C GLY A 140 -0.85 -7.36 10.88
N ARG A 141 0.36 -6.81 11.05
CA ARG A 141 1.48 -7.08 10.15
C ARG A 141 1.96 -8.53 10.25
N ALA A 142 1.93 -9.14 11.43
CA ALA A 142 2.23 -10.57 11.61
C ALA A 142 1.22 -11.46 10.87
N GLU A 143 -0.08 -11.12 10.88
CA GLU A 143 -1.11 -11.83 10.10
C GLU A 143 -0.82 -11.77 8.59
N LEU A 144 -0.50 -10.58 8.07
CA LEU A 144 -0.12 -10.40 6.66
C LEU A 144 1.15 -11.20 6.29
N ILE A 145 2.20 -11.11 7.11
CA ILE A 145 3.45 -11.88 6.92
C ILE A 145 3.16 -13.38 6.93
N ALA A 146 2.33 -13.86 7.85
CA ALA A 146 1.96 -15.26 7.95
C ALA A 146 1.25 -15.73 6.67
N PHE A 147 0.29 -14.96 6.15
CA PHE A 147 -0.39 -15.26 4.89
C PHE A 147 0.60 -15.37 3.73
N VAL A 148 1.46 -14.37 3.53
CA VAL A 148 2.47 -14.37 2.46
C VAL A 148 3.45 -15.53 2.61
N ASN A 149 3.75 -15.96 3.83
CA ASN A 149 4.69 -17.05 4.09
C ASN A 149 4.09 -18.42 3.73
N ILE A 150 2.84 -18.68 4.12
CA ILE A 150 2.26 -20.04 4.05
C ILE A 150 1.43 -20.29 2.78
N THR A 151 1.04 -19.24 2.05
CA THR A 151 0.14 -19.37 0.90
C THR A 151 0.79 -20.13 -0.26
N SER A 152 0.00 -21.02 -0.88
CA SER A 152 0.39 -21.74 -2.12
C SER A 152 -0.06 -21.02 -3.39
N LEU A 153 -0.69 -19.85 -3.28
CA LEU A 153 -1.17 -19.08 -4.43
C LEU A 153 -0.01 -18.53 -5.25
N ASP A 154 -0.10 -18.62 -6.58
CA ASP A 154 0.82 -17.89 -7.47
C ASP A 154 0.37 -16.42 -7.55
N PHE A 155 1.05 -15.56 -6.79
CA PHE A 155 0.71 -14.14 -6.68
C PHE A 155 0.79 -13.38 -8.01
N LYS A 156 1.46 -13.90 -9.03
CA LYS A 156 1.55 -13.27 -10.36
C LYS A 156 0.40 -13.65 -11.29
N THR A 157 -0.51 -14.50 -10.84
CA THR A 157 -1.65 -15.01 -11.62
C THR A 157 -3.00 -14.55 -11.11
N VAL A 158 -3.06 -14.02 -9.89
CA VAL A 158 -4.27 -13.51 -9.24
C VAL A 158 -4.22 -12.00 -9.22
N TYR A 159 -5.31 -11.35 -9.66
CA TYR A 159 -5.40 -9.90 -9.80
C TYR A 159 -6.51 -9.32 -8.93
N THR A 160 -6.28 -8.13 -8.39
CA THR A 160 -7.30 -7.35 -7.69
C THR A 160 -7.14 -5.85 -7.93
N ASN A 161 -8.13 -5.07 -7.52
CA ASN A 161 -8.09 -3.61 -7.52
C ASN A 161 -7.44 -3.09 -6.24
N TRP A 162 -6.53 -2.12 -6.38
CA TRP A 162 -6.13 -1.27 -5.27
C TRP A 162 -7.31 -0.39 -4.85
N PRO A 163 -7.63 -0.29 -3.55
CA PRO A 163 -8.72 0.54 -3.08
C PRO A 163 -8.33 2.03 -3.14
N THR A 164 -8.84 2.72 -4.15
CA THR A 164 -8.69 4.17 -4.35
C THR A 164 -10.06 4.82 -4.63
N ASN A 165 -10.17 6.12 -4.35
CA ASN A 165 -11.33 6.93 -4.77
C ASN A 165 -11.27 7.34 -6.26
N ALA A 166 -10.16 7.07 -6.94
CA ALA A 166 -9.94 7.35 -8.36
C ALA A 166 -10.22 6.11 -9.25
N ASP A 167 -9.72 6.14 -10.49
CA ASP A 167 -9.86 5.00 -11.40
C ASP A 167 -9.22 3.71 -10.83
N PRO A 168 -9.81 2.53 -11.06
CA PRO A 168 -9.31 1.28 -10.49
C PRO A 168 -7.89 0.94 -10.99
N ILE A 169 -6.95 0.80 -10.06
CA ILE A 169 -5.60 0.31 -10.35
C ILE A 169 -5.61 -1.22 -10.18
N VAL A 170 -5.45 -1.95 -11.28
CA VAL A 170 -5.40 -3.42 -11.26
C VAL A 170 -3.97 -3.89 -11.01
N LEU A 171 -3.77 -4.66 -9.93
CA LEU A 171 -2.49 -5.22 -9.53
C LEU A 171 -2.58 -6.75 -9.49
N ASP A 172 -1.49 -7.44 -9.86
CA ASP A 172 -1.31 -8.81 -9.38
C ASP A 172 -1.01 -8.80 -7.87
N LEU A 173 -1.20 -9.93 -7.17
CA LEU A 173 -1.01 -9.96 -5.72
C LEU A 173 0.43 -9.67 -5.27
N HIS A 174 1.41 -9.90 -6.13
CA HIS A 174 2.80 -9.57 -5.80
C HIS A 174 2.97 -8.05 -5.80
N GLN A 175 2.49 -7.38 -6.85
CA GLN A 175 2.42 -5.92 -6.92
C GLN A 175 1.58 -5.33 -5.78
N TYR A 176 0.47 -5.97 -5.43
CA TYR A 176 -0.40 -5.56 -4.32
C TYR A 176 0.35 -5.54 -2.98
N VAL A 177 1.11 -6.58 -2.66
CA VAL A 177 1.91 -6.59 -1.42
C VAL A 177 3.06 -5.58 -1.47
N LEU A 178 3.68 -5.38 -2.63
CA LEU A 178 4.66 -4.29 -2.81
C LEU A 178 4.02 -2.91 -2.56
N ALA A 179 2.78 -2.71 -2.96
CA ALA A 179 2.03 -1.48 -2.70
C ALA A 179 1.85 -1.24 -1.19
N ILE A 180 1.48 -2.27 -0.42
CA ILE A 180 1.36 -2.20 1.05
C ILE A 180 2.70 -1.80 1.70
N ILE A 181 3.80 -2.41 1.24
CA ILE A 181 5.17 -2.09 1.68
C ILE A 181 5.49 -0.62 1.38
N ALA A 182 5.25 -0.17 0.14
CA ALA A 182 5.54 1.19 -0.30
C ALA A 182 4.71 2.24 0.45
N CYS A 183 3.42 1.97 0.70
CA CYS A 183 2.58 2.81 1.56
C CYS A 183 3.18 2.95 2.96
N THR A 184 3.66 1.86 3.56
CA THR A 184 4.31 1.91 4.88
C THR A 184 5.58 2.77 4.84
N GLN A 185 6.42 2.60 3.81
CA GLN A 185 7.66 3.38 3.64
C GLN A 185 7.41 4.88 3.49
N ARG A 186 6.36 5.25 2.75
CA ARG A 186 5.95 6.65 2.65
C ARG A 186 5.60 7.24 3.99
N TYR A 187 4.74 6.57 4.76
CA TYR A 187 4.33 7.08 6.06
C TYR A 187 5.49 7.11 7.06
N ILE A 188 6.47 6.21 6.95
CA ILE A 188 7.75 6.33 7.64
C ILE A 188 8.45 7.64 7.28
N ALA A 189 8.52 8.01 6.00
CA ALA A 189 9.12 9.28 5.56
C ALA A 189 8.35 10.50 6.10
N ASP A 190 7.03 10.44 6.14
CA ASP A 190 6.21 11.54 6.71
C ASP A 190 6.40 11.67 8.23
N ILE A 191 6.49 10.56 8.97
CA ILE A 191 6.81 10.58 10.40
C ILE A 191 8.20 11.22 10.62
N LYS A 192 9.19 10.97 9.75
CA LYS A 192 10.51 11.62 9.86
C LYS A 192 10.40 13.14 9.72
N LYS A 193 9.59 13.64 8.78
CA LYS A 193 9.33 15.08 8.62
C LYS A 193 8.66 15.66 9.86
N ILE A 194 7.59 15.03 10.35
CA ILE A 194 6.89 15.47 11.56
C ILE A 194 7.84 15.53 12.76
N LYS A 195 8.69 14.51 12.97
CA LYS A 195 9.68 14.50 14.06
C LYS A 195 10.69 15.66 13.93
N ALA A 196 11.12 15.97 12.70
CA ALA A 196 12.02 17.10 12.46
C ALA A 196 11.35 18.44 12.77
N ASP A 197 10.10 18.63 12.33
CA ASP A 197 9.32 19.85 12.57
C ASP A 197 9.04 20.05 14.07
N GLN A 198 8.66 18.98 14.79
CA GLN A 198 8.48 19.01 16.24
C GLN A 198 9.77 19.42 16.97
N SER A 199 10.93 18.93 16.50
CA SER A 199 12.23 19.25 17.10
C SER A 199 12.63 20.71 16.83
N ALA A 200 12.34 21.23 15.64
CA ALA A 200 12.62 22.62 15.27
C ALA A 200 11.80 23.61 16.11
N LEU A 201 10.52 23.31 16.37
CA LEU A 201 9.66 24.14 17.22
C LEU A 201 10.16 24.21 18.67
N CYS A 202 10.67 23.12 19.23
CA CYS A 202 11.27 23.14 20.57
C CYS A 202 12.53 24.00 20.66
N LEU A 203 13.21 24.27 19.55
CA LEU A 203 14.42 25.11 19.52
C LEU A 203 14.11 26.60 19.29
N SER A 204 12.93 26.95 18.78
CA SER A 204 12.50 28.34 18.56
C SER A 204 11.87 29.02 19.79
N ASP A 205 11.57 28.25 20.83
CA ASP A 205 10.98 28.73 22.08
C ASP A 205 12.05 29.13 23.14
N HIS A 206 13.30 29.31 22.72
CA HIS A 206 14.45 29.75 23.52
C HIS A 206 15.18 30.92 22.85
#